data_AF-A0A0Q7M8N3-F1
#
_entry.id   AF-A0A0Q7M8N3-F1
#
_cell.length_a   1.000
_cell.length_b   1.000
_cell.length_c   1.000
_cell.angle_alpha   90.00
_cell.angle_beta   90.00
_cell.angle_gamma   90.00
#
_symmetry.space_group_name_H-M   'P 1'
#
loop_
_entity.id
_entity.type
_entity.pdbx_description
1 polymer ?
#
loop_
_entity_poly.entity_id
_entity_poly.type
_entity_poly.pdbx_seq_one_letter_code
_entity_poly.pdbx_strand_id
1 'polypeptide(L)'
;MLVPLRDAVSRTCGGKAGTLGVLLRAGLPVPDGFVVPLDADRATDLDLRDALDELGGPVAVRSSADDEDTGRASAAGQYESVLGVQGAERVADAVRTCWASLHSPRAVAYRGATDQQPRMGVLVQRHLDAEVAGVMFAPGGPAGVTTIEASWGLGPSVAGGTVTPDAYRVHADGSVTYTVADKVRRIDRRGTHLVTSEVPEPDRRRPTLDDATAERLAGLGRRIAGVLGGAQDVEWAVVDGDLWVLQARPTTADLPVRRSSTVSGTTLVGTPCSRGTATGTARVVRGPDDFARVRPGDILVCPWTDPSWTPLLHLAAGVVTETGGILSHAAIVARERRIPAVLGIAGATTTLHDSTTITIDGSAGTVTTHP
;
A
#
# COMPACT_ATOMS: atom_id res chain seq x y z
N MET A 1 -3.02 -30.21 -0.32
CA MET A 1 -1.72 -30.21 0.39
C MET A 1 -1.20 -28.77 0.40
N LEU A 2 -0.66 -28.31 1.54
CA LEU A 2 -0.06 -26.98 1.66
C LEU A 2 1.26 -26.93 0.87
N VAL A 3 1.59 -25.78 0.29
CA VAL A 3 2.84 -25.56 -0.45
C VAL A 3 3.76 -24.67 0.38
N PRO A 4 4.98 -25.10 0.74
CA PRO A 4 5.96 -24.22 1.38
C PRO A 4 6.19 -22.96 0.55
N LEU A 5 6.31 -21.78 1.17
CA LEU A 5 6.43 -20.52 0.43
C LEU A 5 7.63 -20.52 -0.52
N ARG A 6 8.73 -21.16 -0.12
CA ARG A 6 9.93 -21.32 -0.97
C ARG A 6 9.68 -22.09 -2.26
N ASP A 7 8.63 -22.91 -2.32
CA ASP A 7 8.26 -23.71 -3.49
C ASP A 7 7.07 -23.10 -4.25
N ALA A 8 6.53 -21.99 -3.76
CA ALA A 8 5.41 -21.31 -4.38
C ALA A 8 5.77 -20.79 -5.78
N VAL A 9 4.82 -20.95 -6.70
CA VAL A 9 4.89 -20.42 -8.07
C VAL A 9 3.55 -19.78 -8.44
N SER A 10 3.58 -18.70 -9.23
CA SER A 10 2.39 -17.86 -9.43
C SER A 10 1.20 -18.60 -10.05
N ARG A 11 1.46 -19.60 -10.90
CA ARG A 11 0.41 -20.37 -11.59
C ARG A 11 -0.48 -21.19 -10.65
N THR A 12 0.04 -21.62 -9.50
CA THR A 12 -0.65 -22.52 -8.55
C THR A 12 -0.87 -21.88 -7.17
N CYS A 13 -0.17 -20.78 -6.89
CA CYS A 13 -0.19 -20.10 -5.59
C CYS A 13 -0.65 -18.63 -5.68
N GLY A 14 -0.90 -18.11 -6.89
CA GLY A 14 -1.22 -16.70 -7.13
C GLY A 14 -0.01 -15.76 -7.15
N GLY A 15 -0.23 -14.52 -7.58
CA GLY A 15 0.81 -13.54 -7.88
C GLY A 15 1.76 -13.28 -6.71
N LYS A 16 1.22 -12.83 -5.58
CA LYS A 16 1.98 -12.46 -4.37
C LYS A 16 2.86 -13.59 -3.87
N ALA A 17 2.26 -14.76 -3.62
CA ALA A 17 2.99 -15.90 -3.09
C ALA A 17 4.06 -16.41 -4.06
N GLY A 18 3.76 -16.44 -5.36
CA GLY A 18 4.73 -16.81 -6.39
C GLY A 18 5.94 -15.88 -6.41
N THR A 19 5.71 -14.56 -6.34
CA THR A 19 6.79 -13.56 -6.29
C THR A 19 7.62 -13.70 -5.03
N LEU A 20 6.99 -13.81 -3.86
CA LEU A 20 7.70 -13.99 -2.60
C LEU A 20 8.51 -15.29 -2.55
N GLY A 21 7.99 -16.37 -3.14
CA GLY A 21 8.74 -17.62 -3.30
C GLY A 21 9.99 -17.46 -4.16
N VAL A 22 9.94 -16.68 -5.25
CA VAL A 22 11.13 -16.33 -6.05
C VAL A 22 12.16 -15.56 -5.22
N LEU A 23 11.73 -14.55 -4.46
CA LEU A 23 12.63 -13.75 -3.63
C LEU A 23 13.28 -14.58 -2.51
N LEU A 24 12.51 -15.46 -1.87
CA LEU A 24 13.01 -16.34 -0.82
C LEU A 24 14.06 -17.32 -1.37
N ARG A 25 13.82 -17.92 -2.55
CA ARG A 25 14.83 -18.77 -3.24
C ARG A 25 16.09 -18.00 -3.65
N ALA A 26 15.99 -16.69 -3.86
CA ALA A 26 17.12 -15.81 -4.13
C ALA A 26 17.87 -15.36 -2.86
N GLY A 27 17.50 -15.87 -1.68
CA GLY A 27 18.14 -15.52 -0.41
C GLY A 27 17.84 -14.10 0.06
N LEU A 28 16.66 -13.57 -0.29
CA LEU A 28 16.18 -12.29 0.21
C LEU A 28 15.35 -12.51 1.49
N PRO A 29 15.31 -11.52 2.40
CA PRO A 29 14.72 -11.68 3.73
C PRO A 29 13.18 -11.60 3.66
N VAL A 30 12.56 -12.68 3.19
CA VAL A 30 11.10 -12.84 3.18
C VAL A 30 10.70 -13.66 4.41
N PRO A 31 9.65 -13.29 5.16
CA PRO A 31 9.13 -14.12 6.24
C PRO A 31 8.70 -15.49 5.71
N ASP A 32 9.17 -16.56 6.36
CA ASP A 32 8.76 -17.92 6.02
C ASP A 32 7.24 -18.10 6.18
N GLY A 33 6.72 -19.11 5.47
CA GLY A 33 5.30 -19.35 5.36
C GLY A 33 4.97 -20.54 4.49
N PHE A 34 3.68 -20.72 4.27
CA PHE A 34 3.12 -21.69 3.33
C PHE A 34 1.92 -21.08 2.60
N VAL A 35 1.46 -21.77 1.57
CA VAL A 35 0.37 -21.34 0.71
C VAL A 35 -0.71 -22.41 0.66
N VAL A 36 -1.95 -21.99 0.82
CA VAL A 36 -3.12 -22.74 0.38
C VAL A 36 -3.28 -22.49 -1.13
N PRO A 37 -3.06 -23.49 -2.00
CA PRO A 37 -3.01 -23.30 -3.45
C PRO A 37 -4.38 -22.96 -4.07
N LEU A 38 -4.37 -22.48 -5.32
CA LEU A 38 -5.58 -22.06 -6.07
C LEU A 38 -6.66 -23.15 -6.15
N ASP A 39 -6.24 -24.41 -6.17
CA ASP A 39 -7.06 -25.59 -6.44
C ASP A 39 -7.60 -26.24 -5.15
N ALA A 40 -7.38 -25.61 -3.99
CA ALA A 40 -7.85 -26.14 -2.71
C ALA A 40 -9.36 -25.86 -2.51
N ASP A 41 -10.20 -26.88 -2.64
CA ASP A 41 -11.67 -26.75 -2.57
C ASP A 41 -12.22 -26.43 -1.17
N ARG A 42 -11.46 -26.67 -0.09
CA ARG A 42 -11.81 -26.33 1.31
C ARG A 42 -10.60 -26.42 2.23
N ALA A 43 -10.42 -25.44 3.11
CA ALA A 43 -9.34 -25.42 4.11
C ALA A 43 -9.54 -26.43 5.26
N THR A 44 -10.72 -27.07 5.36
CA THR A 44 -11.09 -27.95 6.48
C THR A 44 -10.35 -29.28 6.51
N ASP A 45 -9.76 -29.70 5.38
CA ASP A 45 -8.96 -30.93 5.26
C ASP A 45 -7.44 -30.65 5.24
N LEU A 46 -7.04 -29.40 5.49
CA LEU A 46 -5.63 -29.02 5.59
C LEU A 46 -5.17 -29.21 7.02
N ASP A 47 -4.10 -29.99 7.21
CA ASP A 47 -3.38 -30.04 8.48
C ASP A 47 -2.61 -28.73 8.69
N LEU A 48 -3.34 -27.68 9.05
CA LEU A 48 -2.79 -26.38 9.39
C LEU A 48 -2.03 -26.45 10.72
N ARG A 49 -2.28 -27.45 11.57
CA ARG A 49 -1.68 -27.52 12.91
C ARG A 49 -0.18 -27.73 12.78
N ASP A 50 0.24 -28.77 12.08
CA ASP A 50 1.65 -29.09 11.88
C ASP A 50 2.42 -27.92 11.23
N ALA A 51 1.84 -27.32 10.18
CA ALA A 51 2.47 -26.20 9.47
C ALA A 51 2.55 -24.92 10.32
N LEU A 52 1.59 -24.67 11.22
CA LEU A 52 1.61 -23.53 12.13
C LEU A 52 2.55 -23.76 13.32
N ASP A 53 2.65 -24.99 13.80
CA ASP A 53 3.58 -25.37 14.86
C ASP A 53 5.03 -25.23 14.39
N GLU A 54 5.31 -25.56 13.12
CA GLU A 54 6.63 -25.32 12.49
C GLU A 54 6.95 -23.82 12.35
N LEU A 55 5.98 -23.00 11.92
CA LEU A 55 6.19 -21.55 11.77
C LEU A 55 6.41 -20.84 13.11
N GLY A 56 5.66 -21.25 14.13
CA GLY A 56 5.71 -20.67 15.47
C GLY A 56 5.08 -19.27 15.56
N GLY A 57 4.26 -19.07 16.59
CA GLY A 57 3.69 -17.76 16.90
C GLY A 57 2.56 -17.32 15.96
N PRO A 58 2.24 -16.01 15.92
CA PRO A 58 1.18 -15.47 15.08
C PRO A 58 1.58 -15.39 13.61
N VAL A 59 0.58 -15.44 12.72
CA VAL A 59 0.74 -15.39 11.27
C VAL A 59 -0.06 -14.24 10.65
N ALA A 60 0.41 -13.79 9.49
CA ALA A 60 -0.33 -12.95 8.55
C ALA A 60 -0.93 -13.85 7.46
N VAL A 61 -2.25 -13.77 7.28
CA VAL A 61 -3.00 -14.51 6.27
C VAL A 61 -3.42 -13.54 5.17
N ARG A 62 -2.92 -13.73 3.95
CA ARG A 62 -3.02 -12.78 2.86
C ARG A 62 -3.60 -13.45 1.62
N SER A 63 -4.54 -12.77 0.97
CA SER A 63 -4.94 -13.11 -0.40
C SER A 63 -3.73 -13.11 -1.34
N SER A 64 -3.71 -14.09 -2.25
CA SER A 64 -2.76 -14.22 -3.34
C SER A 64 -3.53 -14.75 -4.56
N ALA A 65 -4.23 -13.86 -5.25
CA ALA A 65 -5.02 -14.22 -6.43
C ALA A 65 -4.17 -14.28 -7.72
N ASP A 66 -4.69 -14.94 -8.75
CA ASP A 66 -4.01 -15.04 -10.05
C ASP A 66 -4.10 -13.76 -10.91
N ASP A 67 -4.95 -12.81 -10.51
CA ASP A 67 -5.06 -11.46 -11.07
C ASP A 67 -4.33 -10.37 -10.26
N GLU A 68 -3.73 -10.71 -9.10
CA GLU A 68 -2.91 -9.78 -8.29
C GLU A 68 -1.47 -9.66 -8.80
N ASP A 69 -0.83 -8.53 -8.46
CA ASP A 69 0.58 -8.22 -8.74
C ASP A 69 0.99 -8.34 -10.23
N THR A 70 0.03 -8.09 -11.12
CA THR A 70 0.29 -8.02 -12.56
C THR A 70 0.79 -6.64 -12.98
N GLY A 71 1.60 -6.56 -14.04
CA GLY A 71 2.06 -5.26 -14.57
C GLY A 71 0.97 -4.42 -15.25
N ARG A 72 -0.30 -4.85 -15.26
CA ARG A 72 -1.40 -4.17 -15.96
C ARG A 72 -2.25 -3.28 -15.04
N ALA A 73 -2.37 -3.63 -13.76
CA ALA A 73 -3.14 -2.89 -12.78
C ALA A 73 -2.66 -3.24 -11.37
N SER A 74 -2.58 -2.25 -10.47
CA SER A 74 -2.02 -2.46 -9.13
C SER A 74 -2.84 -3.41 -8.25
N ALA A 75 -4.14 -3.57 -8.52
CA ALA A 75 -5.10 -4.30 -7.67
C ALA A 75 -4.96 -3.91 -6.17
N ALA A 76 -4.51 -2.68 -5.89
CA ALA A 76 -4.06 -2.27 -4.57
C ALA A 76 -5.18 -2.44 -3.52
N GLY A 77 -4.95 -3.35 -2.57
CA GLY A 77 -5.89 -3.67 -1.48
C GLY A 77 -7.25 -4.22 -1.92
N GLN A 78 -7.36 -4.76 -3.14
CA GLN A 78 -8.62 -5.29 -3.66
C GLN A 78 -9.18 -6.42 -2.77
N TYR A 79 -8.30 -7.30 -2.28
CA TYR A 79 -8.63 -8.48 -1.50
C TYR A 79 -8.16 -8.36 -0.04
N GLU A 80 -8.66 -9.24 0.82
CA GLU A 80 -8.44 -9.14 2.27
C GLU A 80 -7.06 -9.64 2.71
N SER A 81 -6.59 -9.10 3.83
CA SER A 81 -5.43 -9.58 4.59
C SER A 81 -5.73 -9.47 6.08
N VAL A 82 -5.50 -10.55 6.82
CA VAL A 82 -5.74 -10.63 8.26
C VAL A 82 -4.41 -10.84 8.96
N LEU A 83 -4.01 -9.92 9.84
CA LEU A 83 -2.71 -9.95 10.51
C LEU A 83 -2.84 -10.41 11.97
N GLY A 84 -1.75 -10.96 12.52
CA GLY A 84 -1.67 -11.32 13.94
C GLY A 84 -2.56 -12.50 14.33
N VAL A 85 -2.91 -13.37 13.38
CA VAL A 85 -3.78 -14.52 13.58
C VAL A 85 -3.01 -15.63 14.28
N GLN A 86 -3.60 -16.29 15.27
CA GLN A 86 -2.93 -17.37 15.99
C GLN A 86 -3.87 -18.57 16.16
N GLY A 87 -3.37 -19.78 15.91
CA GLY A 87 -4.11 -21.04 16.07
C GLY A 87 -4.88 -21.47 14.81
N ALA A 88 -4.91 -22.78 14.55
CA ALA A 88 -5.40 -23.37 13.31
C ALA A 88 -6.84 -22.97 12.94
N GLU A 89 -7.75 -22.93 13.91
CA GLU A 89 -9.16 -22.56 13.67
C GLU A 89 -9.27 -21.11 13.17
N ARG A 90 -8.60 -20.16 13.83
CA ARG A 90 -8.63 -18.75 13.41
C ARG A 90 -7.89 -18.52 12.09
N VAL A 91 -6.86 -19.30 11.80
CA VAL A 91 -6.19 -19.26 10.49
C VAL A 91 -7.13 -19.79 9.39
N ALA A 92 -7.86 -20.88 9.64
CA ALA A 92 -8.86 -21.37 8.71
C ALA A 92 -9.99 -20.34 8.47
N ASP A 93 -10.42 -19.63 9.50
CA ASP A 93 -11.38 -18.53 9.38
C ASP A 93 -10.82 -17.39 8.52
N ALA A 94 -9.59 -16.97 8.77
CA ALA A 94 -8.92 -15.94 7.98
C ALA A 94 -8.70 -16.34 6.51
N VAL A 95 -8.43 -17.63 6.23
CA VAL A 95 -8.38 -18.18 4.87
C VAL A 95 -9.74 -18.05 4.19
N ARG A 96 -10.83 -18.39 4.89
CA ARG A 96 -12.20 -18.22 4.37
C ARG A 96 -12.53 -16.75 4.13
N THR A 97 -12.08 -15.84 5.00
CA THR A 97 -12.22 -14.38 4.79
C THR A 97 -11.52 -13.92 3.52
N CYS A 98 -10.29 -14.40 3.27
CA CYS A 98 -9.57 -14.10 2.03
C CYS A 98 -10.36 -14.57 0.81
N TRP A 99 -10.80 -15.83 0.78
CA TRP A 99 -11.61 -16.34 -0.33
C TRP A 99 -12.92 -15.58 -0.53
N ALA A 100 -13.64 -15.25 0.55
CA ALA A 100 -14.87 -14.46 0.46
C ALA A 100 -14.63 -13.06 -0.13
N SER A 101 -13.43 -12.51 0.04
CA SER A 101 -13.09 -11.19 -0.50
C SER A 101 -13.10 -11.11 -2.03
N LEU A 102 -12.99 -12.25 -2.74
CA LEU A 102 -13.21 -12.34 -4.19
C LEU A 102 -14.58 -11.77 -4.60
N HIS A 103 -15.58 -11.94 -3.74
CA HIS A 103 -16.97 -11.52 -4.00
C HIS A 103 -17.36 -10.25 -3.26
N SER A 104 -16.39 -9.57 -2.63
CA SER A 104 -16.66 -8.29 -1.97
C SER A 104 -17.16 -7.25 -2.99
N PRO A 105 -18.04 -6.30 -2.58
CA PRO A 105 -18.52 -5.24 -3.49
C PRO A 105 -17.38 -4.48 -4.17
N ARG A 106 -16.28 -4.24 -3.46
CA ARG A 106 -15.08 -3.57 -4.01
C ARG A 106 -14.37 -4.41 -5.08
N ALA A 107 -14.22 -5.72 -4.87
CA ALA A 107 -13.58 -6.60 -5.85
C ALA A 107 -14.44 -6.76 -7.11
N VAL A 108 -15.77 -6.82 -6.96
CA VAL A 108 -16.72 -6.82 -8.07
C VAL A 108 -16.64 -5.51 -8.85
N ALA A 109 -16.64 -4.36 -8.15
CA ALA A 109 -16.55 -3.06 -8.79
C ALA A 109 -15.22 -2.85 -9.53
N TYR A 110 -14.10 -3.35 -8.98
CA TYR A 110 -12.79 -3.28 -9.62
C TYR A 110 -12.71 -4.13 -10.89
N ARG A 111 -13.24 -5.37 -10.86
CA ARG A 111 -13.32 -6.23 -12.04
C ARG A 111 -14.22 -5.65 -13.13
N GLY A 112 -15.24 -4.89 -12.77
CA GLY A 112 -16.17 -4.32 -13.73
C GLY A 112 -16.85 -5.42 -14.56
N ALA A 113 -16.91 -5.24 -15.88
CA ALA A 113 -17.60 -6.16 -16.80
C ALA A 113 -16.74 -7.34 -17.29
N THR A 114 -15.61 -7.68 -16.65
CA THR A 114 -14.82 -8.83 -17.08
C THR A 114 -15.48 -10.16 -16.70
N ASP A 115 -15.63 -11.07 -17.66
CA ASP A 115 -16.16 -12.43 -17.44
C ASP A 115 -15.18 -13.37 -16.71
N GLN A 116 -13.93 -12.96 -16.49
CA GLN A 116 -12.95 -13.79 -15.81
C GLN A 116 -13.18 -13.79 -14.30
N GLN A 117 -13.39 -14.99 -13.75
CA GLN A 117 -13.51 -15.19 -12.31
C GLN A 117 -12.14 -15.58 -11.75
N PRO A 118 -11.48 -14.70 -10.99
CA PRO A 118 -10.15 -14.97 -10.49
C PRO A 118 -10.17 -16.09 -9.47
N ARG A 119 -9.08 -16.85 -9.42
CA ARG A 119 -8.86 -17.88 -8.40
C ARG A 119 -7.91 -17.33 -7.36
N MET A 120 -8.09 -17.75 -6.11
CA MET A 120 -7.32 -17.21 -5.00
C MET A 120 -6.63 -18.30 -4.19
N GLY A 121 -5.31 -18.17 -4.13
CA GLY A 121 -4.48 -18.85 -3.16
C GLY A 121 -4.43 -17.99 -1.92
N VAL A 122 -4.11 -18.60 -0.79
CA VAL A 122 -3.97 -17.86 0.47
C VAL A 122 -2.60 -18.10 1.04
N LEU A 123 -1.84 -17.02 1.13
CA LEU A 123 -0.51 -16.99 1.70
C LEU A 123 -0.61 -16.86 3.22
N VAL A 124 0.03 -17.77 3.95
CA VAL A 124 0.16 -17.73 5.40
C VAL A 124 1.63 -17.55 5.73
N GLN A 125 2.00 -16.41 6.31
CA GLN A 125 3.39 -16.09 6.66
C GLN A 125 3.52 -15.81 8.15
N ARG A 126 4.71 -16.04 8.70
CA ARG A 126 5.05 -15.54 10.04
C ARG A 126 4.72 -14.05 10.14
N HIS A 127 4.00 -13.66 11.18
CA HIS A 127 3.71 -12.26 11.45
C HIS A 127 4.95 -11.55 11.98
N LEU A 128 5.14 -10.30 11.56
CA LEU A 128 6.22 -9.44 12.02
C LEU A 128 5.64 -8.26 12.78
N ASP A 129 5.98 -8.14 14.06
CA ASP A 129 5.66 -6.97 14.88
C ASP A 129 6.64 -5.84 14.56
N ALA A 130 6.42 -5.21 13.41
CA ALA A 130 7.32 -4.17 12.89
C ALA A 130 7.38 -2.94 13.80
N GLU A 131 8.59 -2.46 14.05
CA GLU A 131 8.83 -1.16 14.70
C GLU A 131 8.63 -0.02 13.71
N VAL A 132 9.06 -0.25 12.47
CA VAL A 132 8.92 0.63 11.31
C VAL A 132 8.53 -0.23 10.13
N ALA A 133 7.58 0.23 9.34
CA ALA A 133 7.21 -0.42 8.08
C ALA A 133 6.89 0.63 7.03
N GLY A 134 6.87 0.19 5.79
CA GLY A 134 6.74 1.11 4.70
C GLY A 134 6.61 0.46 3.34
N VAL A 135 6.64 1.34 2.34
CA VAL A 135 6.62 0.97 0.93
C VAL A 135 7.84 1.61 0.29
N MET A 136 8.46 0.94 -0.67
CA MET A 136 9.52 1.55 -1.48
C MET A 136 9.28 1.29 -2.97
N PHE A 137 9.59 2.29 -3.77
CA PHE A 137 9.78 2.14 -5.20
C PHE A 137 11.26 1.91 -5.48
N ALA A 138 11.59 0.69 -5.92
CA ALA A 138 12.90 0.29 -6.37
C ALA A 138 12.99 0.39 -7.90
N PRO A 139 13.84 1.26 -8.45
CA PRO A 139 13.98 1.39 -9.90
C PRO A 139 14.68 0.15 -10.52
N GLY A 140 14.34 -0.17 -11.76
CA GLY A 140 14.94 -1.30 -12.48
C GLY A 140 16.37 -1.07 -13.00
N GLY A 141 16.89 0.16 -12.89
CA GLY A 141 18.21 0.55 -13.39
C GLY A 141 19.12 1.09 -12.29
N PRO A 142 20.45 0.95 -12.43
CA PRO A 142 21.43 1.26 -11.37
C PRO A 142 21.52 2.76 -11.03
N ALA A 143 21.15 3.64 -11.95
CA ALA A 143 21.16 5.09 -11.75
C ALA A 143 19.83 5.64 -11.21
N GLY A 144 18.81 4.80 -11.00
CA GLY A 144 17.53 5.23 -10.48
C GLY A 144 17.59 5.61 -9.00
N VAL A 145 16.81 6.61 -8.61
CA VAL A 145 16.64 6.98 -7.20
C VAL A 145 15.62 6.06 -6.55
N THR A 146 15.99 5.35 -5.49
CA THR A 146 15.03 4.61 -4.68
C THR A 146 14.23 5.59 -3.84
N THR A 147 12.90 5.50 -3.91
CA THR A 147 12.01 6.29 -3.05
C THR A 147 11.40 5.39 -2.00
N ILE A 148 11.48 5.80 -0.73
CA ILE A 148 11.03 5.01 0.42
C ILE A 148 10.06 5.87 1.22
N GLU A 149 8.90 5.30 1.57
CA GLU A 149 7.96 5.88 2.52
C GLU A 149 7.89 5.01 3.77
N ALA A 150 8.05 5.62 4.95
CA ALA A 150 8.17 4.90 6.22
C ALA A 150 7.32 5.54 7.32
N SER A 151 6.70 4.70 8.15
CA SER A 151 6.01 5.12 9.37
C SER A 151 6.25 4.12 10.51
N TRP A 152 5.93 4.53 11.74
CA TRP A 152 6.02 3.70 12.92
C TRP A 152 4.96 2.59 12.93
N GLY A 153 5.34 1.42 13.43
CA GLY A 153 4.46 0.25 13.55
C GLY A 153 4.28 -0.50 12.25
N LEU A 154 3.15 -1.21 12.13
CA LEU A 154 2.80 -2.06 11.01
C LEU A 154 2.46 -1.27 9.73
N GLY A 155 2.81 -1.86 8.59
CA GLY A 155 2.69 -1.27 7.25
C GLY A 155 1.29 -0.89 6.72
N PRO A 156 0.15 -1.47 7.18
CA PRO A 156 -1.16 -1.11 6.64
C PRO A 156 -1.49 0.39 6.75
N SER A 157 -0.91 1.09 7.72
CA SER A 157 -1.10 2.54 7.86
C SER A 157 -0.56 3.33 6.65
N VAL A 158 0.61 2.93 6.15
CA VAL A 158 1.29 3.56 5.00
C VAL A 158 0.61 3.16 3.70
N ALA A 159 0.43 1.86 3.45
CA ALA A 159 -0.18 1.36 2.22
C ALA A 159 -1.63 1.86 2.04
N GLY A 160 -2.40 1.84 3.12
CA GLY A 160 -3.77 2.37 3.16
C GLY A 160 -3.86 3.89 3.24
N GLY A 161 -2.74 4.60 3.33
CA GLY A 161 -2.70 6.07 3.36
C GLY A 161 -3.37 6.71 4.58
N THR A 162 -3.55 5.98 5.68
CA THR A 162 -4.15 6.50 6.93
C THR A 162 -3.16 7.32 7.77
N VAL A 163 -1.89 7.34 7.34
CA VAL A 163 -0.83 8.20 7.87
C VAL A 163 -0.10 8.88 6.72
N THR A 164 0.38 10.11 6.93
CA THR A 164 1.38 10.72 6.06
C THR A 164 2.76 10.24 6.52
N PRO A 165 3.46 9.40 5.74
CA PRO A 165 4.73 8.82 6.13
C PRO A 165 5.90 9.79 5.94
N ASP A 166 7.04 9.49 6.55
CA ASP A 166 8.31 10.10 6.15
C ASP A 166 8.64 9.69 4.72
N ALA A 167 9.28 10.56 3.96
CA ALA A 167 9.66 10.30 2.58
C ALA A 167 11.17 10.43 2.40
N TYR A 168 11.84 9.35 2.03
CA TYR A 168 13.27 9.27 1.79
C TYR A 168 13.55 9.05 0.31
N ARG A 169 14.67 9.62 -0.16
CA ARG A 169 15.23 9.40 -1.49
C ARG A 169 16.68 9.01 -1.33
N VAL A 170 17.01 7.83 -1.85
CA VAL A 170 18.37 7.30 -1.83
C VAL A 170 18.90 7.31 -3.26
N HIS A 171 19.94 8.09 -3.48
CA HIS A 171 20.59 8.24 -4.77
C HIS A 171 21.63 7.13 -5.01
N ALA A 172 22.05 6.97 -6.26
CA ALA A 172 23.01 5.94 -6.65
C ALA A 172 24.41 6.13 -6.01
N ASP A 173 24.75 7.36 -5.61
CA ASP A 173 25.98 7.71 -4.90
C ASP A 173 25.92 7.45 -3.39
N GLY A 174 24.78 6.93 -2.89
CA GLY A 174 24.54 6.69 -1.48
C GLY A 174 23.92 7.88 -0.73
N SER A 175 23.86 9.07 -1.33
CA SER A 175 23.28 10.23 -0.64
C SER A 175 21.79 10.00 -0.32
N VAL A 176 21.43 10.32 0.92
CA VAL A 176 20.06 10.24 1.43
C VAL A 176 19.52 11.64 1.63
N THR A 177 18.33 11.89 1.07
CA THR A 177 17.55 13.10 1.38
C THR A 177 16.18 12.67 1.88
N TYR A 178 15.62 13.39 2.86
CA TYR A 178 14.33 13.03 3.41
C TYR A 178 13.50 14.21 3.90
N THR A 179 12.18 13.99 3.94
CA THR A 179 11.21 14.86 4.59
C THR A 179 10.57 14.08 5.72
N VAL A 180 10.57 14.67 6.93
CA VAL A 180 9.91 14.08 8.09
C VAL A 180 8.46 14.57 8.15
N ALA A 181 7.52 13.63 8.22
CA ALA A 181 6.10 13.92 8.36
C ALA A 181 5.65 13.86 9.83
N ASP A 182 4.45 14.39 10.08
CA ASP A 182 3.77 14.35 11.37
C ASP A 182 3.00 13.02 11.52
N LYS A 183 3.73 11.93 11.79
CA LYS A 183 3.20 10.55 11.79
C LYS A 183 2.25 10.29 12.96
N VAL A 184 1.04 10.83 12.91
CA VAL A 184 0.12 10.93 14.06
C VAL A 184 -0.26 9.57 14.64
N ARG A 185 -0.36 8.54 13.80
CA ARG A 185 -0.88 7.22 14.18
C ARG A 185 0.08 6.11 13.80
N ARG A 186 0.06 5.04 14.60
CA ARG A 186 0.70 3.76 14.34
C ARG A 186 -0.27 2.62 14.57
N ILE A 187 0.00 1.49 13.94
CA ILE A 187 -0.75 0.24 14.15
C ILE A 187 0.22 -0.76 14.76
N ASP A 188 -0.15 -1.37 15.87
CA ASP A 188 0.65 -2.41 16.53
C ASP A 188 -0.23 -3.60 16.87
N ARG A 189 0.38 -4.77 17.05
CA ARG A 189 -0.32 -5.93 17.58
C ARG A 189 -0.32 -5.91 19.11
N ARG A 190 -1.48 -6.15 19.73
CA ARG A 190 -1.66 -6.37 21.16
C ARG A 190 -2.39 -7.70 21.35
N GLY A 191 -1.64 -8.75 21.72
CA GLY A 191 -2.17 -10.11 21.74
C GLY A 191 -2.58 -10.57 20.34
N THR A 192 -3.85 -10.90 20.14
CA THR A 192 -4.41 -11.34 18.83
C THR A 192 -5.10 -10.22 18.05
N HIS A 193 -4.99 -8.96 18.50
CA HIS A 193 -5.67 -7.82 17.88
C HIS A 193 -4.67 -6.78 17.38
N LEU A 194 -5.03 -6.09 16.31
CA LEU A 194 -4.36 -4.87 15.90
C LEU A 194 -4.98 -3.68 16.63
N VAL A 195 -4.13 -2.78 17.12
CA VAL A 195 -4.54 -1.57 17.81
C VAL A 195 -3.93 -0.38 17.09
N THR A 196 -4.79 0.53 16.66
CA THR A 196 -4.37 1.85 16.20
C THR A 196 -4.23 2.77 17.41
N SER A 197 -3.07 3.40 17.55
CA SER A 197 -2.79 4.35 18.63
C SER A 197 -2.06 5.58 18.11
N GLU A 198 -2.05 6.66 18.88
CA GLU A 198 -1.24 7.83 18.57
C GLU A 198 0.24 7.52 18.78
N VAL A 199 1.08 8.03 17.89
CA VAL A 199 2.53 7.97 18.07
C VAL A 199 2.92 8.94 19.19
N PRO A 200 3.73 8.52 20.18
CA PRO A 200 4.24 9.43 21.20
C PRO A 200 4.92 10.66 20.59
N GLU A 201 4.66 11.85 21.14
CA GLU A 201 5.19 13.12 20.61
C GLU A 201 6.71 13.13 20.35
N PRO A 202 7.57 12.51 21.19
CA PRO A 202 9.01 12.43 20.90
C PRO A 202 9.36 11.69 19.59
N ASP A 203 8.53 10.74 19.17
CA ASP A 203 8.76 9.90 17.98
C ASP A 203 8.03 10.44 16.75
N ARG A 204 6.90 11.14 16.93
CA ARG A 204 5.98 11.57 15.86
C ARG A 204 6.66 12.36 14.76
N ARG A 205 7.54 13.30 15.13
CA ARG A 205 8.33 14.16 14.24
C ARG A 205 9.83 13.80 14.21
N ARG A 206 10.19 12.59 14.65
CA ARG A 206 11.52 12.02 14.45
C ARG A 206 11.57 11.27 13.12
N PRO A 207 12.69 11.28 12.39
CA PRO A 207 12.91 10.34 11.29
C PRO A 207 12.71 8.90 11.75
N THR A 208 11.97 8.12 10.98
CA THR A 208 11.77 6.68 11.20
C THR A 208 13.00 5.84 10.88
N LEU A 209 13.77 6.27 9.90
CA LEU A 209 15.00 5.64 9.44
C LEU A 209 16.19 6.59 9.60
N ASP A 210 17.33 6.03 9.98
CA ASP A 210 18.63 6.66 9.76
C ASP A 210 19.13 6.41 8.33
N ASP A 211 20.16 7.15 7.93
CA ASP A 211 20.71 7.07 6.58
C ASP A 211 21.21 5.67 6.24
N ALA A 212 21.88 5.00 7.20
CA ALA A 212 22.38 3.64 7.02
C ALA A 212 21.25 2.63 6.74
N THR A 213 20.13 2.73 7.44
CA THR A 213 18.97 1.85 7.20
C THR A 213 18.30 2.18 5.87
N ALA A 214 18.17 3.46 5.51
CA ALA A 214 17.63 3.87 4.21
C ALA A 214 18.50 3.35 3.05
N GLU A 215 19.83 3.42 3.17
CA GLU A 215 20.77 2.87 2.19
C GLU A 215 20.66 1.34 2.07
N ARG A 216 20.54 0.62 3.20
CA ARG A 216 20.33 -0.84 3.20
C ARG A 216 19.02 -1.22 2.51
N LEU A 217 17.93 -0.48 2.77
CA LEU A 217 16.64 -0.67 2.09
C LEU A 217 16.76 -0.42 0.59
N ALA A 218 17.46 0.63 0.17
CA ALA A 218 17.70 0.89 -1.25
C ALA A 218 18.54 -0.21 -1.92
N GLY A 219 19.54 -0.74 -1.23
CA GLY A 219 20.31 -1.90 -1.67
C GLY A 219 19.45 -3.16 -1.82
N LEU A 220 18.56 -3.41 -0.85
CA LEU A 220 17.59 -4.49 -0.91
C LEU A 220 16.64 -4.33 -2.10
N GLY A 221 16.10 -3.12 -2.33
CA GLY A 221 15.25 -2.79 -3.47
C GLY A 221 15.93 -3.07 -4.81
N ARG A 222 17.20 -2.68 -4.98
CA ARG A 222 17.97 -2.98 -6.20
C ARG A 222 18.14 -4.48 -6.43
N ARG A 223 18.39 -5.26 -5.37
CA ARG A 223 18.49 -6.73 -5.47
C ARG A 223 17.14 -7.33 -5.89
N ILE A 224 16.04 -6.89 -5.30
CA ILE A 224 14.68 -7.34 -5.66
C ILE A 224 14.39 -7.01 -7.14
N ALA A 225 14.66 -5.78 -7.57
CA ALA A 225 14.47 -5.36 -8.96
C ALA A 225 15.32 -6.19 -9.96
N GLY A 226 16.56 -6.53 -9.58
CA GLY A 226 17.43 -7.41 -10.37
C GLY A 226 16.90 -8.85 -10.48
N VAL A 227 16.36 -9.40 -9.40
CA VAL A 227 15.77 -10.75 -9.37
C VAL A 227 14.46 -10.82 -10.16
N LEU A 228 13.62 -9.79 -10.06
CA LEU A 228 12.29 -9.75 -10.70
C LEU A 228 12.30 -9.12 -12.10
N GLY A 229 13.43 -8.59 -12.55
CA GLY A 229 13.63 -8.14 -13.93
C GLY A 229 12.96 -6.79 -14.25
N GLY A 230 12.95 -5.83 -13.33
CA GLY A 230 12.39 -4.49 -13.58
C GLY A 230 12.12 -3.69 -12.32
N ALA A 231 11.57 -2.49 -12.47
CA ALA A 231 11.20 -1.63 -11.34
C ALA A 231 10.09 -2.28 -10.48
N GLN A 232 10.22 -2.17 -9.17
CA GLN A 232 9.35 -2.83 -8.20
C GLN A 232 8.78 -1.83 -7.20
N ASP A 233 7.51 -2.05 -6.85
CA ASP A 233 6.85 -1.52 -5.68
C ASP A 233 6.91 -2.59 -4.58
N VAL A 234 7.55 -2.29 -3.45
CA VAL A 234 7.91 -3.27 -2.41
C VAL A 234 7.41 -2.82 -1.06
N GLU A 235 6.62 -3.67 -0.39
CA GLU A 235 6.28 -3.48 1.01
C GLU A 235 7.35 -4.13 1.89
N TRP A 236 7.78 -3.43 2.93
CA TRP A 236 8.87 -3.86 3.80
C TRP A 236 8.61 -3.52 5.27
N ALA A 237 9.36 -4.18 6.15
CA ALA A 237 9.33 -3.95 7.59
C ALA A 237 10.74 -4.00 8.20
N VAL A 238 10.90 -3.33 9.34
CA VAL A 238 12.04 -3.41 10.24
C VAL A 238 11.57 -4.04 11.55
N VAL A 239 12.23 -5.11 11.97
CA VAL A 239 11.99 -5.80 13.25
C VAL A 239 13.35 -6.07 13.88
N ASP A 240 13.59 -5.58 15.09
CA ASP A 240 14.86 -5.75 15.81
C ASP A 240 16.09 -5.28 14.98
N GLY A 241 15.88 -4.28 14.13
CA GLY A 241 16.89 -3.75 13.20
C GLY A 241 17.06 -4.51 11.87
N ASP A 242 16.44 -5.68 11.73
CA ASP A 242 16.48 -6.50 10.52
C ASP A 242 15.44 -6.08 9.48
N LEU A 243 15.82 -6.10 8.21
CA LEU A 243 14.95 -5.76 7.08
C LEU A 243 14.21 -6.99 6.58
N TRP A 244 12.90 -6.84 6.36
CA TRP A 244 12.03 -7.89 5.83
C TRP A 244 11.23 -7.41 4.63
N VAL A 245 11.06 -8.27 3.63
CA VAL A 245 10.24 -8.05 2.44
C VAL A 245 8.88 -8.71 2.64
N LEU A 246 7.83 -7.91 2.60
CA LEU A 246 6.46 -8.36 2.82
C LEU A 246 5.69 -8.62 1.52
N GLN A 247 6.00 -7.87 0.47
CA GLN A 247 5.41 -7.99 -0.86
C GLN A 247 6.36 -7.31 -1.87
N ALA A 248 6.39 -7.79 -3.11
CA ALA A 248 7.00 -7.06 -4.22
C ALA A 248 6.14 -7.26 -5.48
N ARG A 249 5.96 -6.19 -6.26
CA ARG A 249 5.21 -6.25 -7.52
C ARG A 249 5.78 -5.27 -8.56
N PRO A 250 5.60 -5.53 -9.86
CA PRO A 250 5.97 -4.59 -10.89
C PRO A 250 5.26 -3.25 -10.72
N THR A 251 5.95 -2.15 -10.99
CA THR A 251 5.31 -0.83 -10.95
C THR A 251 4.41 -0.61 -12.16
N THR A 252 3.19 -0.12 -11.92
CA THR A 252 2.18 0.13 -12.96
C THR A 252 2.18 1.57 -13.50
N ALA A 253 2.77 2.52 -12.77
CA ALA A 253 2.89 3.91 -13.19
C ALA A 253 4.13 4.61 -12.59
N ASP A 254 4.75 5.50 -13.37
CA ASP A 254 5.92 6.26 -12.94
C ASP A 254 5.66 7.14 -11.72
N LEU A 255 6.69 7.38 -10.91
CA LEU A 255 6.62 8.37 -9.83
C LEU A 255 6.72 9.80 -10.36
N PRO A 256 6.04 10.77 -9.72
CA PRO A 256 6.18 12.16 -10.09
C PRO A 256 7.57 12.69 -9.74
N VAL A 257 8.18 13.41 -10.69
CA VAL A 257 9.35 14.26 -10.43
C VAL A 257 8.89 15.53 -9.73
N ARG A 258 9.40 15.77 -8.52
CA ARG A 258 9.09 16.97 -7.74
C ARG A 258 9.65 18.21 -8.43
N ARG A 259 8.81 19.23 -8.63
CA ARG A 259 9.23 20.57 -9.05
C ARG A 259 9.01 21.55 -7.91
N SER A 260 9.96 22.46 -7.70
CA SER A 260 9.80 23.59 -6.78
C SER A 260 8.86 24.62 -7.42
N SER A 261 7.77 24.98 -6.75
CA SER A 261 6.91 26.09 -7.13
C SER A 261 6.78 27.09 -5.99
N THR A 262 6.96 28.38 -6.29
CA THR A 262 6.57 29.48 -5.42
C THR A 262 5.06 29.64 -5.45
N VAL A 263 4.42 29.44 -4.29
CA VAL A 263 2.98 29.58 -4.10
C VAL A 263 2.67 31.00 -3.61
N SER A 264 1.62 31.64 -4.15
CA SER A 264 1.14 32.94 -3.69
C SER A 264 -0.39 32.91 -3.60
N GLY A 265 -0.96 33.24 -2.44
CA GLY A 265 -2.41 33.27 -2.18
C GLY A 265 -2.93 32.24 -1.16
N THR A 266 -4.26 32.08 -1.10
CA THR A 266 -5.03 31.14 -0.23
C THR A 266 -4.92 29.67 -0.68
N THR A 267 -3.71 29.24 -1.02
CA THR A 267 -3.44 27.94 -1.63
C THR A 267 -3.00 26.95 -0.56
N LEU A 268 -3.68 25.81 -0.45
CA LEU A 268 -3.23 24.69 0.37
C LEU A 268 -2.10 23.95 -0.36
N VAL A 269 -1.13 23.45 0.41
CA VAL A 269 0.03 22.72 -0.10
C VAL A 269 0.06 21.33 0.52
N GLY A 270 0.26 20.32 -0.31
CA GLY A 270 0.43 18.93 0.08
C GLY A 270 1.47 18.21 -0.77
N THR A 271 1.43 16.89 -0.72
CA THR A 271 2.35 16.02 -1.45
C THR A 271 1.87 15.84 -2.90
N PRO A 272 2.69 16.18 -3.91
CA PRO A 272 2.35 15.94 -5.32
C PRO A 272 2.45 14.45 -5.64
N CYS A 273 1.30 13.80 -5.84
CA CYS A 273 1.23 12.35 -5.98
C CYS A 273 0.91 11.86 -7.40
N SER A 274 0.20 12.67 -8.18
CA SER A 274 -0.11 12.39 -9.58
C SER A 274 -0.18 13.69 -10.37
N ARG A 275 0.48 13.73 -11.52
CA ARG A 275 0.66 14.95 -12.33
C ARG A 275 -0.65 15.43 -12.96
N GLY A 276 -0.63 16.68 -13.41
CA GLY A 276 -1.72 17.33 -14.13
C GLY A 276 -2.38 18.44 -13.31
N THR A 277 -3.37 19.07 -13.93
CA THR A 277 -4.18 20.12 -13.32
C THR A 277 -5.64 19.85 -13.62
N ALA A 278 -6.51 20.01 -12.63
CA ALA A 278 -7.95 19.88 -12.80
C ALA A 278 -8.68 20.95 -11.99
N THR A 279 -9.76 21.47 -12.57
CA THR A 279 -10.70 22.38 -11.89
C THR A 279 -12.05 21.71 -11.86
N GLY A 280 -12.68 21.68 -10.70
CA GLY A 280 -14.00 21.08 -10.54
C GLY A 280 -14.62 21.41 -9.19
N THR A 281 -15.83 20.91 -8.99
CA THR A 281 -16.55 21.06 -7.72
C THR A 281 -15.91 20.16 -6.67
N ALA A 282 -15.50 20.73 -5.54
CA ALA A 282 -15.04 19.98 -4.38
C ALA A 282 -16.19 19.13 -3.82
N ARG A 283 -15.97 17.83 -3.74
CA ARG A 283 -16.85 16.89 -3.04
C ARG A 283 -16.16 16.33 -1.83
N VAL A 284 -16.61 16.76 -0.65
CA VAL A 284 -16.10 16.21 0.60
C VAL A 284 -16.79 14.88 0.86
N VAL A 285 -16.02 13.80 0.94
CA VAL A 285 -16.51 12.44 1.16
C VAL A 285 -15.78 11.89 2.38
N ARG A 286 -16.52 11.52 3.43
CA ARG A 286 -15.97 11.01 4.70
C ARG A 286 -16.13 9.51 4.86
N GLY A 287 -17.00 8.89 4.07
CA GLY A 287 -17.23 7.45 4.09
C GLY A 287 -18.26 7.01 3.05
N PRO A 288 -18.63 5.71 3.06
CA PRO A 288 -19.51 5.10 2.05
C PRO A 288 -20.87 5.79 1.86
N ASP A 289 -21.45 6.35 2.93
CA ASP A 289 -22.74 7.05 2.87
C ASP A 289 -22.71 8.30 1.96
N ASP A 290 -21.52 8.84 1.73
CA ASP A 290 -21.30 10.02 0.89
C ASP A 290 -21.06 9.65 -0.59
N PHE A 291 -20.85 8.38 -0.92
CA PHE A 291 -20.40 7.94 -2.26
C PHE A 291 -21.40 8.33 -3.35
N ALA A 292 -22.70 8.23 -3.05
CA ALA A 292 -23.78 8.56 -3.98
C ALA A 292 -23.85 10.05 -4.34
N ARG A 293 -23.07 10.93 -3.69
CA ARG A 293 -23.02 12.38 -3.99
C ARG A 293 -21.99 12.73 -5.05
N VAL A 294 -20.98 11.90 -5.27
CA VAL A 294 -19.90 12.16 -6.22
C VAL A 294 -20.45 12.08 -7.65
N ARG A 295 -20.10 13.06 -8.49
CA ARG A 295 -20.47 13.11 -9.90
C ARG A 295 -19.22 13.09 -10.78
N PRO A 296 -19.34 12.65 -12.05
CA PRO A 296 -18.26 12.78 -13.02
C PRO A 296 -17.76 14.22 -13.09
N GLY A 297 -16.43 14.40 -13.00
CA GLY A 297 -15.80 15.73 -13.06
C GLY A 297 -15.62 16.44 -11.71
N ASP A 298 -16.14 15.90 -10.61
CA ASP A 298 -15.91 16.44 -9.27
C ASP A 298 -14.43 16.24 -8.84
N ILE A 299 -13.94 17.11 -7.96
CA ILE A 299 -12.67 16.89 -7.24
C ILE A 299 -13.00 16.21 -5.91
N LEU A 300 -12.54 14.98 -5.74
CA LEU A 300 -12.76 14.20 -4.52
C LEU A 300 -11.88 14.75 -3.39
N VAL A 301 -12.49 15.15 -2.28
CA VAL A 301 -11.79 15.60 -1.06
C VAL A 301 -12.14 14.66 0.09
N CYS A 302 -11.16 14.01 0.70
CA CYS A 302 -11.43 12.99 1.74
C CYS A 302 -10.31 12.89 2.79
N PRO A 303 -10.53 12.26 3.95
CA PRO A 303 -9.47 12.09 4.94
C PRO A 303 -8.30 11.23 4.43
N TRP A 304 -8.64 10.09 3.85
CA TRP A 304 -7.78 9.14 3.13
C TRP A 304 -8.70 8.31 2.23
N THR A 305 -8.11 7.48 1.36
CA THR A 305 -8.89 6.49 0.59
C THR A 305 -8.45 5.09 0.95
N ASP A 306 -9.39 4.18 0.91
CA ASP A 306 -9.13 2.75 0.87
C ASP A 306 -9.66 2.18 -0.47
N PRO A 307 -9.41 0.89 -0.77
CA PRO A 307 -9.82 0.27 -2.03
C PRO A 307 -11.31 0.36 -2.36
N SER A 308 -12.20 0.51 -1.36
CA SER A 308 -13.64 0.70 -1.59
C SER A 308 -13.99 2.01 -2.32
N TRP A 309 -13.08 2.98 -2.33
CA TRP A 309 -13.24 4.29 -2.96
C TRP A 309 -12.85 4.28 -4.44
N THR A 310 -12.26 3.19 -4.92
CA THR A 310 -11.77 3.06 -6.30
C THR A 310 -12.82 3.43 -7.36
N PRO A 311 -14.11 3.05 -7.24
CA PRO A 311 -15.14 3.48 -8.19
C PRO A 311 -15.29 5.01 -8.25
N LEU A 312 -15.12 5.73 -7.15
CA LEU A 312 -15.18 7.19 -7.11
C LEU A 312 -14.00 7.82 -7.85
N LEU A 313 -12.81 7.22 -7.72
CA LEU A 313 -11.59 7.67 -8.41
C LEU A 313 -11.69 7.52 -9.94
N HIS A 314 -12.61 6.70 -10.45
CA HIS A 314 -12.92 6.64 -11.88
C HIS A 314 -13.81 7.78 -12.37
N LEU A 315 -14.59 8.38 -11.46
CA LEU A 315 -15.50 9.48 -11.77
C LEU A 315 -14.84 10.85 -11.57
N ALA A 316 -13.95 10.94 -10.59
CA ALA A 316 -13.32 12.18 -10.18
C ALA A 316 -12.39 12.76 -11.26
N ALA A 317 -12.38 14.08 -11.40
CA ALA A 317 -11.39 14.79 -12.21
C ALA A 317 -10.03 14.93 -11.48
N GLY A 318 -10.00 14.70 -10.17
CA GLY A 318 -8.83 14.82 -9.32
C GLY A 318 -9.10 14.42 -7.88
N VAL A 319 -8.05 14.20 -7.08
CA VAL A 319 -8.17 13.78 -5.69
C VAL A 319 -7.32 14.62 -4.73
N VAL A 320 -7.91 14.96 -3.59
CA VAL A 320 -7.27 15.62 -2.44
C VAL A 320 -7.49 14.77 -1.20
N THR A 321 -6.43 14.51 -0.43
CA THR A 321 -6.55 13.79 0.85
C THR A 321 -5.87 14.52 2.01
N GLU A 322 -6.36 14.28 3.23
CA GLU A 322 -5.73 14.81 4.45
C GLU A 322 -4.45 14.06 4.82
N THR A 323 -4.40 12.77 4.49
CA THR A 323 -3.27 11.88 4.81
C THR A 323 -2.86 11.03 3.62
N GLY A 324 -1.62 10.54 3.65
CA GLY A 324 -1.08 9.63 2.65
C GLY A 324 0.14 10.19 1.93
N GLY A 325 0.94 9.26 1.40
CA GLY A 325 2.15 9.53 0.62
C GLY A 325 2.01 9.22 -0.87
N ILE A 326 3.09 9.39 -1.63
CA ILE A 326 3.14 9.11 -3.08
C ILE A 326 3.01 7.61 -3.40
N LEU A 327 3.26 6.73 -2.42
CA LEU A 327 3.14 5.28 -2.56
C LEU A 327 1.85 4.72 -1.92
N SER A 328 0.96 5.60 -1.43
CA SER A 328 -0.35 5.19 -0.89
C SER A 328 -1.34 4.79 -1.99
N HIS A 329 -2.39 4.06 -1.60
CA HIS A 329 -3.48 3.64 -2.49
C HIS A 329 -4.01 4.77 -3.39
N ALA A 330 -4.37 5.93 -2.82
CA ALA A 330 -4.95 7.05 -3.58
C ALA A 330 -3.98 7.56 -4.67
N ALA A 331 -2.68 7.64 -4.33
CA ALA A 331 -1.64 8.09 -5.25
C ALA A 331 -1.42 7.11 -6.40
N ILE A 332 -1.43 5.81 -6.11
CA ILE A 332 -1.27 4.76 -7.13
C ILE A 332 -2.45 4.78 -8.10
N VAL A 333 -3.68 4.73 -7.58
CA VAL A 333 -4.89 4.71 -8.43
C VAL A 333 -5.01 6.00 -9.24
N ALA A 334 -4.70 7.16 -8.66
CA ALA A 334 -4.73 8.43 -9.40
C ALA A 334 -3.75 8.44 -10.58
N ARG A 335 -2.54 7.87 -10.41
CA ARG A 335 -1.55 7.75 -11.49
C ARG A 335 -2.00 6.81 -12.60
N GLU A 336 -2.58 5.66 -12.24
CA GLU A 336 -3.15 4.71 -13.20
C GLU A 336 -4.28 5.34 -14.01
N ARG A 337 -5.11 6.17 -13.36
CA ARG A 337 -6.22 6.89 -14.00
C ARG A 337 -5.81 8.20 -14.67
N ARG A 338 -4.55 8.64 -14.49
CA ARG A 338 -4.00 9.90 -15.00
C ARG A 338 -4.82 11.12 -14.57
N ILE A 339 -5.33 11.10 -13.34
CA ILE A 339 -5.96 12.27 -12.71
C ILE A 339 -4.97 12.93 -11.75
N PRO A 340 -4.95 14.26 -11.62
CA PRO A 340 -4.10 14.94 -10.66
C PRO A 340 -4.44 14.58 -9.21
N ALA A 341 -3.42 14.52 -8.37
CA ALA A 341 -3.57 14.15 -6.97
C ALA A 341 -2.63 14.95 -6.04
N VAL A 342 -3.21 15.51 -4.98
CA VAL A 342 -2.48 16.20 -3.91
C VAL A 342 -2.90 15.60 -2.56
N LEU A 343 -2.01 14.90 -1.88
CA LEU A 343 -2.32 14.18 -0.64
C LEU A 343 -1.64 14.83 0.57
N GLY A 344 -2.01 14.42 1.77
CA GLY A 344 -1.32 14.85 2.99
C GLY A 344 -1.59 16.31 3.39
N ILE A 345 -2.74 16.88 3.01
CA ILE A 345 -3.15 18.24 3.39
C ILE A 345 -3.97 18.17 4.69
N ALA A 346 -3.31 18.26 5.84
CA ALA A 346 -3.98 18.17 7.13
C ALA A 346 -5.18 19.14 7.23
N GLY A 347 -6.36 18.62 7.59
CA GLY A 347 -7.60 19.40 7.73
C GLY A 347 -8.31 19.76 6.43
N ALA A 348 -7.88 19.26 5.25
CA ALA A 348 -8.50 19.55 3.96
C ALA A 348 -10.03 19.37 3.94
N THR A 349 -10.58 18.37 4.62
CA THR A 349 -12.04 18.13 4.65
C THR A 349 -12.82 19.15 5.47
N THR A 350 -12.11 19.95 6.27
CA THR A 350 -12.68 21.05 7.07
C THR A 350 -12.43 22.41 6.42
N THR A 351 -11.27 22.58 5.78
CA THR A 351 -10.88 23.83 5.11
C THR A 351 -11.53 23.98 3.73
N LEU A 352 -11.65 22.88 2.97
CA LEU A 352 -12.32 22.88 1.67
C LEU A 352 -13.80 22.60 1.88
N HIS A 353 -14.63 23.59 1.57
CA HIS A 353 -16.08 23.48 1.71
C HIS A 353 -16.68 22.68 0.56
N ASP A 354 -17.66 21.82 0.87
CA ASP A 354 -18.37 21.06 -0.15
C ASP A 354 -19.05 21.99 -1.16
N SER A 355 -19.10 21.56 -2.41
CA SER A 355 -19.68 22.31 -3.53
C SER A 355 -18.94 23.58 -3.95
N THR A 356 -17.77 23.90 -3.39
CA THR A 356 -16.92 25.00 -3.86
C THR A 356 -16.11 24.60 -5.09
N THR A 357 -15.82 25.55 -5.98
CA THR A 357 -14.95 25.29 -7.12
C THR A 357 -13.50 25.35 -6.68
N ILE A 358 -12.72 24.31 -6.94
CA ILE A 358 -11.30 24.26 -6.61
C ILE A 358 -10.48 23.84 -7.82
N THR A 359 -9.25 24.36 -7.91
CA THR A 359 -8.23 23.88 -8.84
C THR A 359 -7.15 23.14 -8.07
N ILE A 360 -6.79 21.95 -8.53
CA ILE A 360 -5.65 21.19 -8.02
C ILE A 360 -4.56 21.14 -9.07
N ASP A 361 -3.31 21.34 -8.66
CA ASP A 361 -2.11 21.05 -9.45
C ASP A 361 -1.35 19.93 -8.74
N GLY A 362 -1.50 18.72 -9.28
CA GLY A 362 -0.86 17.53 -8.72
C GLY A 362 0.64 17.42 -9.03
N SER A 363 1.18 18.33 -9.86
CA SER A 363 2.62 18.44 -10.11
C SER A 363 3.30 19.36 -9.11
N ALA A 364 2.63 20.47 -8.76
CA ALA A 364 3.07 21.42 -7.75
C ALA A 364 2.71 20.99 -6.32
N GLY A 365 1.70 20.14 -6.18
CA GLY A 365 1.17 19.73 -4.87
C GLY A 365 0.31 20.83 -4.26
N THR A 366 -0.47 21.56 -5.07
CA THR A 366 -1.23 22.73 -4.59
C THR A 366 -2.72 22.61 -4.87
N VAL A 367 -3.53 23.19 -3.99
CA VAL A 367 -4.99 23.28 -4.11
C VAL A 367 -5.40 24.74 -3.90
N THR A 368 -6.08 25.33 -4.87
CA THR A 368 -6.55 26.72 -4.82
C THR A 368 -8.08 26.76 -4.86
N THR A 369 -8.68 27.45 -3.90
CA THR A 369 -10.12 27.68 -3.82
C THR A 369 -10.52 28.89 -4.65
N HIS A 370 -11.59 28.76 -5.43
CA HIS A 370 -12.18 29.87 -6.17
C HIS A 370 -13.44 30.38 -5.44
N PRO A 371 -13.70 31.70 -5.48
CA PRO A 371 -14.88 32.31 -4.85
C PRO A 371 -16.21 31.89 -5.49
#